data_AF-A0A7C9DRM5-F1
#
_entry.id   AF-A0A7C9DRM5-F1
#
_cell.length_a   1.000
_cell.length_b   1.000
_cell.length_c   1.000
_cell.angle_alpha   90.00
_cell.angle_beta   90.00
_cell.angle_gamma   90.00
#
_symmetry.space_group_name_H-M   'P 1'
#
loop_
_entity.id
_entity.type
_entity.pdbx_description
1 polymer ?
#
loop_
_entity_poly.entity_id
_entity_poly.type
_entity_poly.pdbx_seq_one_letter_code
_entity_poly.pdbx_strand_id
1 'polypeptide(L)'
;MENQAVMESSSEIENSQTLGLLTGFLHVDDWYHANILFERLSPLTPVAHPQICSGLFRLIEKSISSAYDIVRETQFQNCGFSMNPHEAVEAADSSATRLPILLPKELFEMLSCAGPYMYRNTLLLQKVCRVLKAYYLSAVELVSKGDGTSRGVAGVNIVPRVHLKEARLRIEEALGSCLLPSLQLIPANPAVGQEIWEVMSLLPYEVRYRLYGEWEKDDERIPMVLAARQTAKLDTRRILKRLAKENLKQLGRMVAKLAHANPLTVLRTIIHQIEAYRDMITPVVDAFKYLTQLEYDVLEYVVIERLVQSGREKLKDDGLNLSDWLQSLASFWGHLCKKYPSMELRGLFQYLVNQLKRGHGIELILLQELMQQMANVQYTENMTEEQLEAMAGGETLRHLATSFGVSRNN
;
A
#
# COMPACT_ATOMS: atom_id res chain seq x y z
N MET A 1 -17.81 25.24 0.99
CA MET A 1 -18.52 24.10 1.61
C MET A 1 -17.92 23.73 2.96
N GLU A 2 -16.61 23.46 3.08
CA GLU A 2 -16.00 23.14 4.40
C GLU A 2 -16.23 24.21 5.48
N ASN A 3 -16.03 25.49 5.19
CA ASN A 3 -16.23 26.55 6.21
C ASN A 3 -17.67 26.66 6.73
N GLN A 4 -18.67 26.33 5.89
CA GLN A 4 -20.08 26.35 6.28
C GLN A 4 -20.43 25.11 7.13
N ALA A 5 -19.92 23.93 6.74
CA ALA A 5 -20.04 22.72 7.53
C ALA A 5 -19.31 22.83 8.89
N VAL A 6 -18.19 23.55 8.94
CA VAL A 6 -17.47 23.83 10.21
C VAL A 6 -18.30 24.71 11.13
N MET A 7 -18.96 25.76 10.61
CA MET A 7 -19.86 26.62 11.39
C MET A 7 -21.11 25.88 11.92
N GLU A 8 -21.69 25.01 11.09
CA GLU A 8 -22.80 24.13 11.51
C GLU A 8 -22.34 23.12 12.56
N SER A 9 -21.14 22.55 12.41
CA SER A 9 -20.58 21.61 13.39
C SER A 9 -20.24 22.26 14.74
N SER A 10 -19.93 23.56 14.78
CA SER A 10 -19.70 24.28 16.03
C SER A 10 -20.97 24.52 16.82
N SER A 11 -22.10 24.83 16.16
CA SER A 11 -23.38 25.02 16.84
C SER A 11 -23.93 23.69 17.38
N GLU A 12 -23.65 22.56 16.73
CA GLU A 12 -24.01 21.23 17.23
C GLU A 12 -23.27 20.86 18.53
N ILE A 13 -21.99 21.21 18.64
CA ILE A 13 -21.19 20.98 19.86
C ILE A 13 -21.72 21.85 21.01
N GLU A 14 -22.01 23.12 20.75
CA GLU A 14 -22.56 24.05 21.75
C GLU A 14 -23.92 23.58 22.28
N ASN A 15 -24.73 22.95 21.44
CA ASN A 15 -26.06 22.44 21.80
C ASN A 15 -26.05 21.03 22.42
N SER A 16 -24.94 20.29 22.33
CA SER A 16 -24.85 18.89 22.77
C SER A 16 -23.92 18.74 23.98
N GLN A 17 -24.51 18.57 25.17
CA GLN A 17 -23.76 18.37 26.41
C GLN A 17 -22.83 17.15 26.37
N THR A 18 -23.18 16.08 25.64
CA THR A 18 -22.36 14.88 25.53
C THR A 18 -21.11 15.09 24.68
N LEU A 19 -21.21 15.87 23.60
CA LEU A 19 -20.04 16.24 22.77
C LEU A 19 -19.15 17.26 23.51
N GLY A 20 -19.77 18.19 24.25
CA GLY A 20 -19.05 19.09 25.14
C GLY A 20 -18.27 18.36 26.24
N LEU A 21 -18.89 17.33 26.87
CA LEU A 21 -18.23 16.50 27.88
C LEU A 21 -17.04 15.71 27.29
N LEU A 22 -17.21 15.12 26.11
CA LEU A 22 -16.11 14.44 25.40
C LEU A 22 -14.95 15.41 25.13
N THR A 23 -15.26 16.62 24.68
CA THR A 23 -14.25 17.67 24.46
C THR A 23 -13.54 18.05 25.76
N GLY A 24 -14.27 18.11 26.87
CA GLY A 24 -13.73 18.34 28.21
C GLY A 24 -12.76 17.24 28.66
N PHE A 25 -13.12 15.96 28.51
CA PHE A 25 -12.22 14.84 28.83
C PHE A 25 -10.97 14.85 27.98
N LEU A 26 -11.12 15.13 26.67
CA LEU A 26 -9.98 15.28 25.77
C LEU A 26 -9.10 16.47 26.14
N HIS A 27 -9.61 17.53 26.77
CA HIS A 27 -8.82 18.69 27.20
C HIS A 27 -8.00 18.40 28.47
N VAL A 28 -8.54 17.60 29.39
CA VAL A 28 -7.90 17.23 30.67
C VAL A 28 -6.99 16.00 30.53
N ASP A 29 -6.86 15.44 29.32
CA ASP A 29 -6.08 14.23 29.02
C ASP A 29 -6.62 12.93 29.65
N ASP A 30 -7.93 12.88 29.92
CA ASP A 30 -8.60 11.70 30.47
C ASP A 30 -9.07 10.77 29.35
N TRP A 31 -8.16 9.92 28.87
CA TRP A 31 -8.47 8.96 27.79
C TRP A 31 -9.52 7.93 28.20
N TYR A 32 -9.49 7.43 29.44
CA TYR A 32 -10.37 6.35 29.87
C TYR A 32 -11.84 6.73 29.73
N HIS A 33 -12.23 7.89 30.26
CA HIS A 33 -13.61 8.37 30.14
C HIS A 33 -13.95 8.84 28.73
N ALA A 34 -12.97 9.41 28.00
CA ALA A 34 -13.15 9.76 26.60
C ALA A 34 -13.44 8.52 25.73
N ASN A 35 -12.73 7.41 25.94
CA ASN A 35 -12.90 6.17 25.19
C ASN A 35 -14.31 5.59 25.37
N ILE A 36 -14.82 5.57 26.62
CA ILE A 36 -16.19 5.13 26.90
C ILE A 36 -17.22 5.97 26.13
N LEU A 37 -16.99 7.28 26.01
CA LEU A 37 -17.86 8.15 25.21
C LEU A 37 -17.68 7.94 23.71
N PHE A 38 -16.46 7.69 23.22
CA PHE A 38 -16.24 7.34 21.82
C PHE A 38 -16.97 6.07 21.41
N GLU A 39 -16.94 5.02 22.25
CA GLU A 39 -17.68 3.78 22.00
C GLU A 39 -19.20 4.05 21.94
N ARG A 40 -19.74 4.80 22.90
CA ARG A 40 -21.17 5.12 22.95
C ARG A 40 -21.64 6.00 21.79
N LEU A 41 -20.78 6.93 21.36
CA LEU A 41 -21.08 7.89 20.30
C LEU A 41 -20.60 7.42 18.91
N SER A 42 -20.06 6.21 18.80
CA SER A 42 -19.53 5.65 17.54
C SER A 42 -20.46 5.85 16.32
N PRO A 43 -21.80 5.65 16.42
CA PRO A 43 -22.71 5.85 15.29
C PRO A 43 -22.80 7.30 14.78
N LEU A 44 -22.43 8.28 15.63
CA LEU A 44 -22.51 9.71 15.32
C LEU A 44 -21.19 10.27 14.77
N THR A 45 -20.14 9.44 14.66
CA THR A 45 -18.82 9.86 14.16
C THR A 45 -18.29 11.15 14.84
N PRO A 46 -18.09 11.15 16.18
CA PRO A 46 -17.75 12.37 16.93
C PRO A 46 -16.45 13.05 16.46
N VAL A 47 -15.52 12.31 15.86
CA VAL A 47 -14.27 12.83 15.29
C VAL A 47 -14.51 13.69 14.04
N ALA A 48 -15.70 13.66 13.44
CA ALA A 48 -16.09 14.61 12.39
C ALA A 48 -15.97 16.07 12.87
N HIS A 49 -16.25 16.33 14.15
CA HIS A 49 -16.14 17.66 14.75
C HIS A 49 -14.68 18.08 14.92
N PRO A 50 -14.26 19.25 14.39
CA PRO A 50 -12.86 19.69 14.42
C PRO A 50 -12.24 19.82 15.81
N GLN A 51 -13.02 20.22 16.83
CA GLN A 51 -12.54 20.38 18.21
C GLN A 51 -12.23 19.04 18.88
N ILE A 52 -13.10 18.05 18.71
CA ILE A 52 -12.88 16.68 19.20
C ILE A 52 -11.69 16.05 18.47
N CYS A 53 -11.63 16.23 17.15
CA CYS A 53 -10.54 15.74 16.32
C CYS A 53 -9.18 16.32 16.75
N SER A 54 -9.08 17.63 17.00
CA SER A 54 -7.83 18.25 17.43
C SER A 54 -7.43 17.84 18.85
N GLY A 55 -8.40 17.68 19.76
CA GLY A 55 -8.18 17.13 21.09
C GLY A 55 -7.60 15.71 21.04
N LEU A 56 -8.20 14.83 20.22
CA LEU A 56 -7.71 13.46 20.01
C LEU A 56 -6.30 13.45 19.41
N PHE A 57 -6.03 14.27 18.40
CA PHE A 57 -4.71 14.33 17.78
C PHE A 57 -3.62 14.80 18.73
N ARG A 58 -3.96 15.72 19.64
CA ARG A 58 -3.04 16.16 20.70
C ARG A 58 -2.68 15.03 21.65
N LEU A 59 -3.64 14.17 22.02
CA LEU A 59 -3.38 12.98 22.85
C LEU A 59 -2.53 11.95 22.10
N ILE A 60 -2.83 11.70 20.82
CA ILE A 60 -2.02 10.82 19.98
C ILE A 60 -0.57 11.33 19.92
N GLU A 61 -0.37 12.61 19.57
CA GLU A 61 0.96 13.22 19.51
C GLU A 61 1.69 13.09 20.85
N LYS A 62 1.02 13.37 21.98
CA LYS A 62 1.60 13.20 23.32
C LYS A 62 2.01 11.75 23.59
N SER A 63 1.18 10.78 23.20
CA SER A 63 1.44 9.36 23.43
C SER A 63 2.61 8.80 22.61
N ILE A 64 2.87 9.36 21.42
CA ILE A 64 3.98 8.96 20.56
C ILE A 64 5.25 9.78 20.76
N SER A 65 5.19 10.91 21.48
CA SER A 65 6.29 11.90 21.58
C SER A 65 7.61 11.26 22.01
N SER A 66 7.61 10.47 23.09
CA SER A 66 8.81 9.81 23.61
C SER A 66 9.41 8.80 22.62
N ALA A 67 8.56 8.01 21.97
CA ALA A 67 8.98 7.06 20.95
C ALA A 67 9.50 7.79 19.69
N TYR A 68 8.86 8.88 19.31
CA TYR A 68 9.24 9.68 18.16
C TYR A 68 10.60 10.37 18.35
N ASP A 69 10.91 10.85 19.55
CA ASP A 69 12.21 11.44 19.87
C ASP A 69 13.33 10.40 19.73
N ILE A 70 13.12 9.18 20.20
CA ILE A 70 14.07 8.05 20.01
C ILE A 70 14.27 7.77 18.52
N VAL A 71 13.18 7.70 17.74
CA VAL A 71 13.26 7.47 16.29
C VAL A 71 14.03 8.60 15.60
N ARG A 72 13.75 9.85 15.97
CA ARG A 72 14.43 11.03 15.43
C ARG A 72 15.93 10.94 15.68
N GLU A 73 16.36 10.68 16.91
CA GLU A 73 17.79 10.56 17.26
C GLU A 73 18.50 9.48 16.44
N THR A 74 17.87 8.31 16.29
CA THR A 74 18.46 7.21 15.49
C THR A 74 18.59 7.54 14.01
N GLN A 75 17.65 8.30 13.44
CA GLN A 75 17.75 8.76 12.05
C GLN A 75 18.88 9.78 11.86
N PHE A 76 19.07 10.70 12.81
CA PHE A 76 20.19 11.65 12.77
C PHE A 76 21.56 10.97 12.87
N GLN A 77 21.68 9.95 13.72
CA GLN A 77 22.92 9.17 13.84
C GLN A 77 23.25 8.39 12.55
N ASN A 78 22.23 7.81 11.90
CA ASN A 78 22.42 7.07 10.64
C ASN A 78 22.71 8.00 9.44
N CYS A 79 22.28 9.25 9.47
CA CYS A 79 22.54 10.24 8.41
C CYS A 79 23.93 10.90 8.47
N GLY A 80 24.81 10.48 9.40
CA GLY A 80 26.24 10.74 9.29
C GLY A 80 26.67 12.21 9.40
N PHE A 81 25.93 13.08 10.11
CA PHE A 81 26.50 14.35 10.56
C PHE A 81 27.41 14.13 11.78
N SER A 82 28.53 13.44 11.56
CA SER A 82 29.65 13.47 12.50
C SER A 82 30.34 14.82 12.34
N MET A 83 30.21 15.67 13.37
CA MET A 83 30.90 16.96 13.40
C MET A 83 32.32 16.88 13.97
N ASN A 84 32.92 15.70 14.18
CA ASN A 84 34.33 15.61 14.56
C ASN A 84 34.94 14.22 14.25
N PRO A 85 36.06 14.14 13.50
CA PRO A 85 36.75 12.87 13.23
C PRO A 85 37.48 12.26 14.43
N HIS A 86 37.61 12.99 15.55
CA HIS A 86 38.51 12.60 16.64
C HIS A 86 37.89 11.75 17.76
N GLU A 87 36.57 11.53 17.77
CA GLU A 87 35.88 10.67 18.74
C GLU A 87 35.38 9.34 18.13
N ALA A 88 35.61 9.11 16.84
CA ALA A 88 35.12 7.93 16.12
C ALA A 88 35.82 6.62 16.50
N VAL A 89 36.96 6.67 17.21
CA VAL A 89 37.74 5.47 17.56
C VAL A 89 37.32 4.86 18.90
N GLU A 90 36.67 5.61 19.79
CA GLU A 90 36.17 5.07 21.08
C GLU A 90 34.69 4.68 21.04
N ALA A 91 33.94 5.10 20.01
CA ALA A 91 32.50 4.79 19.87
C ALA A 91 32.21 3.43 19.22
N ALA A 92 33.22 2.69 18.75
CA ALA A 92 33.03 1.40 18.07
C ALA A 92 32.77 0.22 19.03
N ASP A 93 33.06 0.37 20.33
CA ASP A 93 32.97 -0.71 21.33
C ASP A 93 31.83 -0.54 22.36
N SER A 94 30.93 0.43 22.19
CA SER A 94 29.67 0.45 22.92
C SER A 94 28.53 0.05 21.99
N SER A 95 28.16 -1.22 22.05
CA SER A 95 26.84 -1.66 21.56
C SER A 95 25.76 -0.97 22.41
N ALA A 96 25.45 0.28 22.07
CA ALA A 96 24.43 1.07 22.73
C ALA A 96 23.15 0.23 22.71
N THR A 97 22.80 -0.31 23.87
CA THR A 97 21.68 -1.23 24.02
C THR A 97 20.43 -0.39 23.85
N ARG A 98 19.97 -0.24 22.60
CA ARG A 98 18.76 0.51 22.27
C ARG A 98 17.62 -0.04 23.12
N LEU A 99 17.06 0.81 23.98
CA LEU A 99 15.89 0.45 24.78
C LEU A 99 14.75 0.06 23.82
N PRO A 100 13.98 -0.99 24.13
CA PRO A 100 12.89 -1.39 23.27
C PRO A 100 11.82 -0.30 23.25
N ILE A 101 11.32 0.01 22.05
CA ILE A 101 10.22 0.94 21.88
C ILE A 101 8.95 0.21 22.29
N LEU A 102 8.30 0.67 23.36
CA LEU A 102 7.01 0.14 23.82
C LEU A 102 5.96 1.21 23.63
N LEU A 103 4.88 0.86 22.92
CA LEU A 103 3.75 1.74 22.68
C LEU A 103 2.57 1.38 23.59
N PRO A 104 1.89 2.38 24.17
CA PRO A 104 0.69 2.17 24.98
C PRO A 104 -0.42 1.53 24.15
N LYS A 105 -1.31 0.75 24.78
CA LYS A 105 -2.47 0.14 24.10
C LYS A 105 -3.47 1.22 23.66
N GLU A 106 -3.59 2.23 24.50
CA GLU A 106 -4.42 3.41 24.36
C GLU A 106 -4.12 4.15 23.04
N LEU A 107 -2.88 4.12 22.55
CA LEU A 107 -2.54 4.69 21.24
C LEU A 107 -3.32 4.01 20.10
N PHE A 108 -3.43 2.70 20.12
CA PHE A 108 -4.09 1.96 19.04
C PHE A 108 -5.61 2.14 19.11
N GLU A 109 -6.17 2.22 20.32
CA GLU A 109 -7.58 2.60 20.54
C GLU A 109 -7.85 4.03 20.02
N MET A 110 -6.95 4.98 20.30
CA MET A 110 -7.03 6.35 19.78
C MET A 110 -6.96 6.39 18.25
N LEU A 111 -6.08 5.61 17.63
CA LEU A 111 -5.96 5.53 16.16
C LEU A 111 -7.23 4.92 15.54
N SER A 112 -7.78 3.87 16.15
CA SER A 112 -9.04 3.25 15.74
C SER A 112 -10.21 4.23 15.83
N CYS A 113 -10.29 5.00 16.92
CA CYS A 113 -11.29 6.07 17.08
C CYS A 113 -11.12 7.20 16.05
N ALA A 114 -9.88 7.58 15.74
CA ALA A 114 -9.60 8.63 14.76
C ALA A 114 -10.06 8.22 13.36
N GLY A 115 -9.98 6.93 13.02
CA GLY A 115 -10.47 6.40 11.75
C GLY A 115 -9.83 7.14 10.54
N PRO A 116 -10.60 7.43 9.47
CA PRO A 116 -10.06 8.13 8.31
C PRO A 116 -9.77 9.61 8.57
N TYR A 117 -10.13 10.18 9.73
CA TYR A 117 -10.02 11.63 9.97
C TYR A 117 -8.57 12.11 10.13
N MET A 118 -7.59 11.20 10.28
CA MET A 118 -6.16 11.56 10.33
C MET A 118 -5.69 12.30 9.06
N TYR A 119 -6.44 12.27 7.96
CA TYR A 119 -6.17 13.11 6.78
C TYR A 119 -6.04 14.61 7.11
N ARG A 120 -6.71 15.09 8.17
CA ARG A 120 -6.67 16.49 8.62
C ARG A 120 -5.29 16.91 9.16
N ASN A 121 -4.46 15.96 9.58
CA ASN A 121 -3.11 16.23 10.07
C ASN A 121 -2.10 15.22 9.48
N THR A 122 -1.67 15.51 8.25
CA THR A 122 -0.71 14.68 7.51
C THR A 122 0.65 14.59 8.20
N LEU A 123 1.07 15.61 8.94
CA LEU A 123 2.33 15.60 9.68
C LEU A 123 2.28 14.56 10.81
N LEU A 124 1.22 14.57 11.62
CA LEU A 124 1.04 13.59 12.68
C LEU A 124 0.91 12.17 12.10
N LEU A 125 0.20 12.00 10.98
CA LEU A 125 0.12 10.70 10.29
C LEU A 125 1.52 10.16 9.92
N GLN A 126 2.40 11.00 9.36
CA GLN A 126 3.77 10.60 9.06
C GLN A 126 4.57 10.24 10.31
N LYS A 127 4.44 11.00 11.41
CA LYS A 127 5.08 10.67 12.69
C LYS A 127 4.62 9.31 13.21
N VAL A 128 3.30 9.05 13.16
CA VAL A 128 2.72 7.76 13.55
C VAL A 128 3.32 6.63 12.71
N CYS A 129 3.41 6.78 11.39
CA CYS A 129 4.01 5.76 10.52
C CYS A 129 5.46 5.44 10.92
N ARG A 130 6.28 6.47 11.16
CA ARG A 130 7.68 6.31 11.58
C ARG A 130 7.81 5.59 12.93
N VAL A 131 6.95 5.94 13.88
CA VAL A 131 6.91 5.30 15.21
C VAL A 131 6.45 3.84 15.10
N LEU A 132 5.42 3.54 14.30
CA LEU A 132 4.95 2.17 14.07
C LEU A 132 6.02 1.30 13.39
N LYS A 133 6.73 1.83 12.40
CA LYS A 133 7.88 1.16 11.78
C LYS A 133 8.94 0.81 12.82
N ALA A 134 9.36 1.80 13.61
CA ALA A 134 10.39 1.59 14.62
C ALA A 134 9.94 0.63 15.72
N TYR A 135 8.66 0.68 16.12
CA TYR A 135 8.05 -0.24 17.06
C TYR A 135 8.13 -1.70 16.56
N TYR A 136 7.76 -1.95 15.30
CA TYR A 136 7.86 -3.29 14.71
C TYR A 136 9.30 -3.78 14.64
N LEU A 137 10.22 -2.96 14.14
CA LEU A 137 11.63 -3.32 14.01
C LEU A 137 12.27 -3.60 15.38
N SER A 138 11.92 -2.82 16.40
CA SER A 138 12.34 -3.05 17.78
C SER A 138 11.84 -4.42 18.28
N ALA A 139 10.58 -4.78 18.02
CA ALA A 139 10.03 -6.08 18.37
C ALA A 139 10.73 -7.24 17.65
N VAL A 140 11.10 -7.08 16.37
CA VAL A 140 11.89 -8.06 15.61
C VAL A 140 13.29 -8.22 16.20
N GLU A 141 13.98 -7.12 16.49
CA GLU A 141 15.32 -7.15 17.09
C GLU A 141 15.35 -7.85 18.45
N LEU A 142 14.30 -7.67 19.27
CA LEU A 142 14.16 -8.37 20.55
C LEU A 142 14.09 -9.89 20.39
N VAL A 143 13.45 -10.39 19.32
CA VAL A 143 13.39 -11.83 19.01
C VAL A 143 14.75 -12.32 18.51
N SER A 144 15.44 -11.55 17.66
CA SER A 144 16.74 -11.94 17.11
C SER A 144 17.86 -11.98 18.16
N LYS A 145 17.80 -11.11 19.18
CA LYS A 145 18.80 -11.02 20.27
C LYS A 145 18.46 -11.87 21.50
N GLY A 146 17.29 -12.51 21.52
CA GLY A 146 16.74 -13.19 22.70
C GLY A 146 16.76 -14.71 22.60
N ASP A 147 17.61 -15.34 23.39
CA ASP A 147 17.67 -16.79 23.58
C ASP A 147 16.55 -17.23 24.54
N GLY A 148 15.29 -17.20 24.07
CA GLY A 148 14.09 -17.77 24.70
C GLY A 148 13.67 -17.28 26.11
N THR A 149 14.50 -16.49 26.79
CA THR A 149 14.36 -16.11 28.19
C THR A 149 13.76 -14.70 28.29
N SER A 150 12.79 -14.54 29.20
CA SER A 150 12.12 -13.27 29.49
C SER A 150 13.14 -12.20 29.89
N ARG A 151 13.24 -11.11 29.13
CA ARG A 151 13.98 -9.92 29.56
C ARG A 151 13.01 -9.03 30.33
N GLY A 152 13.28 -8.82 31.62
CA GLY A 152 12.61 -7.79 32.40
C GLY A 152 13.11 -6.42 31.95
N VAL A 153 12.34 -5.75 31.10
CA VAL A 153 12.57 -4.34 30.80
C VAL A 153 11.48 -3.56 31.54
N ALA A 154 11.87 -2.67 32.44
CA ALA A 154 10.97 -1.82 33.22
C ALA A 154 9.85 -2.56 33.98
N GLY A 155 10.17 -3.71 34.60
CA GLY A 155 9.22 -4.46 35.44
C GLY A 155 8.14 -5.25 34.67
N VAL A 156 8.14 -5.23 33.34
CA VAL A 156 7.23 -6.03 32.50
C VAL A 156 7.97 -7.27 32.00
N ASN A 157 7.44 -8.46 32.32
CA ASN A 157 7.93 -9.72 31.74
C ASN A 157 7.49 -9.80 30.28
N ILE A 158 8.35 -9.37 29.36
CA ILE A 158 8.07 -9.39 27.92
C ILE A 158 8.60 -10.71 27.35
N VAL A 159 7.68 -11.53 26.83
CA VAL A 159 8.03 -12.69 26.00
C VAL A 159 8.21 -12.21 24.55
N PRO A 160 9.44 -12.20 23.99
CA PRO A 160 9.70 -11.52 22.71
C PRO A 160 8.81 -12.00 21.55
N ARG A 161 8.56 -13.31 21.45
CA ARG A 161 7.71 -13.89 20.40
C ARG A 161 6.24 -13.49 20.51
N VAL A 162 5.72 -13.35 21.74
CA VAL A 162 4.34 -12.89 21.98
C VAL A 162 4.25 -11.41 21.65
N HIS A 163 5.24 -10.63 22.07
CA HIS A 163 5.30 -9.21 21.78
C HIS A 163 5.35 -8.91 20.27
N LEU A 164 6.13 -9.66 19.49
CA LEU A 164 6.17 -9.49 18.04
C LEU A 164 4.82 -9.78 17.38
N LYS A 165 4.11 -10.82 17.83
CA LYS A 165 2.76 -11.14 17.33
C LYS A 165 1.77 -10.03 17.65
N GLU A 166 1.81 -9.53 18.87
CA GLU A 166 0.98 -8.41 19.32
C GLU A 166 1.29 -7.12 18.54
N ALA A 167 2.57 -6.79 18.37
CA ALA A 167 3.01 -5.62 17.62
C ALA A 167 2.50 -5.67 16.18
N ARG A 168 2.59 -6.85 15.54
CA ARG A 168 2.06 -7.10 14.21
C ARG A 168 0.54 -6.86 14.15
N LEU A 169 -0.23 -7.46 15.06
CA LEU A 169 -1.69 -7.29 15.09
C LEU A 169 -2.10 -5.82 15.23
N ARG A 170 -1.46 -5.09 16.14
CA ARG A 170 -1.75 -3.67 16.37
C ARG A 170 -1.40 -2.78 15.19
N ILE A 171 -0.32 -3.11 14.46
CA ILE A 171 0.04 -2.39 13.24
C ILE A 171 -0.95 -2.70 12.13
N GLU A 172 -1.37 -3.95 11.97
CA GLU A 172 -2.43 -4.34 11.04
C GLU A 172 -3.73 -3.56 11.31
N GLU A 173 -4.13 -3.45 12.58
CA GLU A 173 -5.30 -2.67 13.01
C GLU A 173 -5.15 -1.17 12.72
N ALA A 174 -3.99 -0.56 13.05
CA ALA A 174 -3.75 0.85 12.79
C ALA A 174 -3.75 1.18 11.28
N LEU A 175 -3.19 0.29 10.45
CA LEU A 175 -3.21 0.42 8.99
C LEU A 175 -4.64 0.36 8.45
N GLY A 176 -5.40 -0.66 8.83
CA GLY A 176 -6.75 -0.92 8.32
C GLY A 176 -7.80 0.09 8.81
N SER A 177 -7.79 0.43 10.10
CA SER A 177 -8.81 1.31 10.70
C SER A 177 -8.55 2.80 10.46
N CYS A 178 -7.28 3.21 10.32
CA CYS A 178 -6.90 4.62 10.39
C CYS A 178 -6.08 5.09 9.17
N LEU A 179 -4.90 4.51 8.94
CA LEU A 179 -3.91 5.07 8.01
C LEU A 179 -4.33 4.93 6.53
N LEU A 180 -4.76 3.73 6.12
CA LEU A 180 -5.20 3.47 4.74
C LEU A 180 -6.51 4.22 4.42
N PRO A 181 -7.56 4.21 5.28
CA PRO A 181 -8.74 5.03 5.05
C PRO A 181 -8.43 6.53 4.96
N SER A 182 -7.51 7.03 5.79
CA SER A 182 -7.10 8.44 5.76
C SER A 182 -6.46 8.84 4.44
N LEU A 183 -5.66 7.97 3.82
CA LEU A 183 -4.99 8.26 2.54
C LEU A 183 -5.99 8.68 1.44
N GLN A 184 -7.18 8.07 1.42
CA GLN A 184 -8.24 8.33 0.44
C GLN A 184 -8.73 9.78 0.42
N LEU A 185 -8.57 10.48 1.54
CA LEU A 185 -9.04 11.84 1.77
C LEU A 185 -7.92 12.89 1.68
N ILE A 186 -6.66 12.44 1.63
CA ILE A 186 -5.51 13.34 1.52
C ILE A 186 -5.37 13.76 0.05
N PRO A 187 -5.28 15.08 -0.25
CA PRO A 187 -4.94 15.54 -1.59
C PRO A 187 -3.61 14.92 -2.04
N ALA A 188 -3.48 14.61 -3.33
CA ALA A 188 -2.34 13.89 -3.91
C ALA A 188 -0.97 14.25 -3.26
N ASN A 189 -0.50 13.38 -2.36
CA ASN A 189 0.73 13.58 -1.59
C ASN A 189 1.53 12.27 -1.51
N PRO A 190 2.45 12.04 -2.47
CA PRO A 190 3.26 10.82 -2.53
C PRO A 190 4.08 10.55 -1.27
N ALA A 191 4.48 11.60 -0.55
CA ALA A 191 5.30 11.45 0.66
C ALA A 191 4.53 10.72 1.77
N VAL A 192 3.23 10.96 1.88
CA VAL A 192 2.38 10.23 2.84
C VAL A 192 2.25 8.75 2.44
N GLY A 193 2.01 8.48 1.15
CA GLY A 193 1.97 7.12 0.63
C GLY A 193 3.28 6.36 0.86
N GLN A 194 4.43 7.03 0.73
CA GLN A 194 5.72 6.42 1.04
C GLN A 194 5.85 6.06 2.52
N GLU A 195 5.48 6.94 3.45
CA GLU A 195 5.56 6.63 4.89
C GLU A 195 4.63 5.48 5.29
N ILE A 196 3.44 5.37 4.68
CA ILE A 196 2.55 4.21 4.85
C ILE A 196 3.21 2.94 4.29
N TRP A 197 3.84 3.02 3.11
CA TRP A 197 4.56 1.89 2.51
C TRP A 197 5.71 1.38 3.37
N GLU A 198 6.44 2.28 4.03
CA GLU A 198 7.53 1.92 4.95
C GLU A 198 7.06 1.09 6.14
N VAL A 199 5.78 1.16 6.50
CA VAL A 199 5.15 0.28 7.50
C VAL A 199 4.59 -0.99 6.85
N MET A 200 3.86 -0.85 5.73
CA MET A 200 3.27 -1.98 5.01
C MET A 200 4.31 -3.01 4.56
N SER A 201 5.45 -2.56 4.05
CA SER A 201 6.54 -3.42 3.54
C SER A 201 7.19 -4.31 4.61
N LEU A 202 6.96 -4.04 5.90
CA LEU A 202 7.41 -4.89 7.01
C LEU A 202 6.54 -6.13 7.18
N LEU A 203 5.33 -6.11 6.63
CA LEU A 203 4.36 -7.18 6.72
C LEU A 203 4.52 -8.17 5.56
N PRO A 204 4.27 -9.47 5.78
CA PRO A 204 4.16 -10.45 4.71
C PRO A 204 3.09 -10.04 3.69
N TYR A 205 3.31 -10.34 2.41
CA TYR A 205 2.39 -9.93 1.33
C TYR A 205 0.96 -10.46 1.54
N GLU A 206 0.80 -11.63 2.18
CA GLU A 206 -0.52 -12.20 2.49
C GLU A 206 -1.34 -11.27 3.40
N VAL A 207 -0.67 -10.60 4.34
CA VAL A 207 -1.30 -9.62 5.22
C VAL A 207 -1.64 -8.36 4.46
N ARG A 208 -0.69 -7.86 3.66
CA ARG A 208 -0.91 -6.64 2.84
C ARG A 208 -2.14 -6.82 1.95
N TYR A 209 -2.27 -7.98 1.31
CA TYR A 209 -3.39 -8.27 0.42
C TYR A 209 -4.71 -8.46 1.18
N ARG A 210 -4.67 -9.04 2.39
CA ARG A 210 -5.85 -9.08 3.26
C ARG A 210 -6.31 -7.66 3.59
N LEU A 211 -5.38 -6.78 3.99
CA LEU A 211 -5.67 -5.38 4.27
C LEU A 211 -6.26 -4.66 3.05
N TYR A 212 -5.73 -4.88 1.84
CA TYR A 212 -6.32 -4.31 0.62
C TYR A 212 -7.75 -4.81 0.34
N GLY A 213 -8.04 -6.08 0.63
CA GLY A 213 -9.38 -6.64 0.51
C GLY A 213 -10.37 -6.18 1.59
N GLU A 214 -9.86 -5.71 2.73
CA GLU A 214 -10.65 -5.13 3.83
C GLU A 214 -10.84 -3.62 3.66
N TRP A 215 -9.85 -2.92 3.08
CA TRP A 215 -9.79 -1.46 2.94
C TRP A 215 -11.10 -0.87 2.41
N GLU A 216 -11.72 -1.50 1.42
CA GLU A 216 -12.93 -0.95 0.81
C GLU A 216 -14.26 -1.44 1.40
N LYS A 217 -14.26 -2.42 2.33
CA LYS A 217 -15.48 -3.04 2.88
C LYS A 217 -16.10 -2.22 4.00
N ASP A 218 -15.29 -1.55 4.82
CA ASP A 218 -15.76 -0.80 5.99
C ASP A 218 -16.06 0.68 5.70
N ASP A 219 -15.68 1.16 4.50
CA ASP A 219 -15.82 2.55 4.05
C ASP A 219 -17.27 3.01 3.84
N GLU A 220 -18.24 2.10 3.70
CA GLU A 220 -19.66 2.44 3.46
C GLU A 220 -20.27 3.24 4.62
N ARG A 221 -19.67 3.17 5.81
CA ARG A 221 -20.14 3.89 7.00
C ARG A 221 -19.79 5.38 6.99
N ILE A 222 -18.85 5.82 6.15
CA ILE A 222 -18.33 7.20 6.17
C ILE A 222 -18.56 7.86 4.79
N PRO A 223 -19.62 8.68 4.64
CA PRO A 223 -20.03 9.24 3.36
C PRO A 223 -18.94 10.00 2.60
N MET A 224 -18.04 10.67 3.34
CA MET A 224 -16.94 11.43 2.75
C MET A 224 -15.93 10.53 2.01
N VAL A 225 -15.62 9.35 2.56
CA VAL A 225 -14.71 8.38 1.93
C VAL A 225 -15.36 7.83 0.65
N LEU A 226 -16.65 7.49 0.72
CA LEU A 226 -17.41 7.06 -0.46
C LEU A 226 -17.42 8.14 -1.57
N ALA A 227 -17.65 9.40 -1.20
CA ALA A 227 -17.63 10.52 -2.14
C ALA A 227 -16.25 10.70 -2.80
N ALA A 228 -15.16 10.61 -2.02
CA ALA A 228 -13.80 10.67 -2.53
C ALA A 228 -13.51 9.56 -3.55
N ARG A 229 -13.95 8.32 -3.26
CA ARG A 229 -13.80 7.17 -4.16
C ARG A 229 -14.59 7.34 -5.46
N GLN A 230 -15.85 7.78 -5.39
CA GLN A 230 -16.63 8.02 -6.60
C GLN A 230 -16.03 9.13 -7.46
N THR A 231 -15.51 10.18 -6.82
CA THR A 231 -14.82 11.29 -7.50
C THR A 231 -13.57 10.78 -8.21
N ALA A 232 -12.71 10.04 -7.50
CA ALA A 232 -11.50 9.44 -8.05
C ALA A 232 -11.82 8.54 -9.26
N LYS A 233 -12.82 7.66 -9.14
CA LYS A 233 -13.29 6.78 -10.23
C LYS A 233 -13.73 7.56 -11.47
N LEU A 234 -14.53 8.61 -11.30
CA LEU A 234 -15.03 9.43 -12.41
C LEU A 234 -13.90 10.19 -13.09
N ASP A 235 -13.00 10.78 -12.31
CA ASP A 235 -11.87 11.56 -12.83
C ASP A 235 -10.84 10.67 -13.53
N THR A 236 -10.58 9.46 -13.01
CA THR A 236 -9.78 8.45 -13.70
C THR A 236 -10.36 8.13 -15.07
N ARG A 237 -11.67 7.84 -15.15
CA ARG A 237 -12.33 7.57 -16.45
C ARG A 237 -12.22 8.74 -17.41
N ARG A 238 -12.37 9.98 -16.94
CA ARG A 238 -12.23 11.19 -17.77
C ARG A 238 -10.81 11.38 -18.30
N ILE A 239 -9.79 10.98 -17.55
CA ILE A 239 -8.40 11.06 -17.99
C ILE A 239 -8.12 9.96 -19.01
N LEU A 240 -8.53 8.71 -18.73
CA LEU A 240 -8.27 7.56 -19.59
C LEU A 240 -8.88 7.71 -20.99
N LYS A 241 -10.05 8.34 -21.13
CA LYS A 241 -10.68 8.65 -22.43
C LYS A 241 -9.80 9.48 -23.38
N ARG A 242 -8.78 10.15 -22.86
CA ARG A 242 -7.89 11.02 -23.63
C ARG A 242 -6.44 10.55 -23.58
N LEU A 243 -6.13 9.49 -22.85
CA LEU A 243 -4.75 9.07 -22.62
C LEU A 243 -4.14 8.49 -23.91
N ALA A 244 -3.19 9.21 -24.49
CA ALA A 244 -2.50 8.84 -25.71
C ALA A 244 -1.00 9.19 -25.62
N LYS A 245 -0.23 8.77 -26.62
CA LYS A 245 1.22 9.00 -26.64
C LYS A 245 1.57 10.50 -26.62
N GLU A 246 0.83 11.34 -27.35
CA GLU A 246 1.11 12.77 -27.43
C GLU A 246 0.92 13.54 -26.10
N ASN A 247 0.00 13.09 -25.23
CA ASN A 247 -0.35 13.79 -23.99
C ASN A 247 0.02 13.02 -22.71
N LEU A 248 0.75 11.91 -22.87
CA LEU A 248 1.18 10.98 -21.83
C LEU A 248 1.81 11.67 -20.61
N LYS A 249 2.68 12.66 -20.82
CA LYS A 249 3.41 13.31 -19.71
C LYS A 249 2.46 14.07 -18.78
N GLN A 250 1.47 14.76 -19.34
CA GLN A 250 0.50 15.53 -18.55
C GLN A 250 -0.54 14.60 -17.95
N LEU A 251 -1.22 13.79 -18.77
CA LEU A 251 -2.29 12.92 -18.31
C LEU A 251 -1.78 11.79 -17.41
N GLY A 252 -0.59 11.24 -17.67
CA GLY A 252 0.05 10.25 -16.81
C GLY A 252 0.37 10.80 -15.41
N ARG A 253 0.81 12.05 -15.29
CA ARG A 253 0.97 12.71 -13.97
C ARG A 253 -0.37 12.92 -13.27
N MET A 254 -1.43 13.21 -14.01
CA MET A 254 -2.77 13.34 -13.43
C MET A 254 -3.30 12.00 -12.92
N VAL A 255 -3.09 10.91 -13.68
CA VAL A 255 -3.40 9.55 -13.24
C VAL A 255 -2.64 9.21 -11.96
N ALA A 256 -1.33 9.47 -11.93
CA ALA A 256 -0.51 9.21 -10.75
C ALA A 256 -0.98 10.01 -9.53
N LYS A 257 -1.30 11.30 -9.68
CA LYS A 257 -1.87 12.11 -8.58
C LYS A 257 -3.15 11.49 -7.99
N LEU A 258 -4.04 10.97 -8.84
CA LEU A 258 -5.23 10.26 -8.36
C LEU A 258 -4.85 8.96 -7.65
N ALA A 259 -3.92 8.19 -8.21
CA ALA A 259 -3.46 6.92 -7.64
C ALA A 259 -2.75 7.11 -6.28
N HIS A 260 -1.98 8.19 -6.10
CA HIS A 260 -1.33 8.50 -4.81
C HIS A 260 -2.33 8.77 -3.68
N ALA A 261 -3.55 9.22 -4.02
CA ALA A 261 -4.62 9.45 -3.03
C ALA A 261 -5.52 8.22 -2.88
N ASN A 262 -5.94 7.60 -3.99
CA ASN A 262 -6.94 6.54 -4.02
C ASN A 262 -6.46 5.35 -4.86
N PRO A 263 -5.38 4.64 -4.46
CA PRO A 263 -4.69 3.68 -5.32
C PRO A 263 -5.59 2.54 -5.77
N LEU A 264 -6.31 1.92 -4.83
CA LEU A 264 -7.13 0.75 -5.11
C LEU A 264 -8.26 1.05 -6.11
N THR A 265 -9.05 2.11 -5.86
CA THR A 265 -10.14 2.51 -6.75
C THR A 265 -9.63 2.96 -8.14
N VAL A 266 -8.53 3.71 -8.19
CA VAL A 266 -7.96 4.23 -9.45
C VAL A 266 -7.39 3.09 -10.29
N LEU A 267 -6.53 2.24 -9.71
CA LEU A 267 -5.88 1.13 -10.40
C LEU A 267 -6.90 0.09 -10.85
N ARG A 268 -7.90 -0.23 -10.01
CA ARG A 268 -9.02 -1.09 -10.42
C ARG A 268 -9.73 -0.50 -11.63
N THR A 269 -10.05 0.80 -11.61
CA THR A 269 -10.71 1.46 -12.74
C THR A 269 -9.89 1.40 -14.03
N ILE A 270 -8.56 1.57 -13.93
CA ILE A 270 -7.64 1.49 -15.06
C ILE A 270 -7.60 0.07 -15.65
N ILE A 271 -7.49 -0.95 -14.80
CA ILE A 271 -7.46 -2.34 -15.23
C ILE A 271 -8.77 -2.74 -15.93
N HIS A 272 -9.92 -2.28 -15.44
CA HIS A 272 -11.19 -2.49 -16.13
C HIS A 272 -11.21 -1.90 -17.56
N GLN A 273 -10.51 -0.79 -17.81
CA GLN A 273 -10.41 -0.23 -19.15
C GLN A 273 -9.45 -1.02 -20.03
N ILE A 274 -8.30 -1.45 -19.48
CA ILE A 274 -7.34 -2.31 -20.20
C ILE A 274 -7.96 -3.63 -20.62
N GLU A 275 -8.75 -4.26 -19.74
CA GLU A 275 -9.45 -5.50 -20.06
C GLU A 275 -10.42 -5.36 -21.23
N ALA A 276 -10.94 -4.16 -21.48
CA ALA A 276 -11.87 -3.86 -22.57
C ALA A 276 -11.16 -3.35 -23.84
N TYR A 277 -10.02 -2.66 -23.69
CA TYR A 277 -9.35 -1.92 -24.76
C TYR A 277 -7.83 -2.21 -24.74
N ARG A 278 -7.39 -3.16 -25.57
CA ARG A 278 -6.00 -3.63 -25.62
C ARG A 278 -5.02 -2.55 -26.11
N ASP A 279 -5.47 -1.62 -26.94
CA ASP A 279 -4.70 -0.48 -27.45
C ASP A 279 -4.28 0.50 -26.33
N MET A 280 -5.01 0.51 -25.21
CA MET A 280 -4.65 1.32 -24.04
C MET A 280 -3.45 0.79 -23.24
N ILE A 281 -3.00 -0.45 -23.49
CA ILE A 281 -1.93 -1.07 -22.70
C ILE A 281 -0.67 -0.22 -22.70
N THR A 282 -0.14 0.13 -23.88
CA THR A 282 1.14 0.85 -23.98
C THR A 282 1.08 2.25 -23.35
N PRO A 283 0.08 3.11 -23.65
CA PRO A 283 -0.05 4.41 -22.98
C PRO A 283 -0.21 4.31 -21.45
N VAL A 284 -0.95 3.30 -20.95
CA VAL A 284 -1.14 3.12 -19.51
C VAL A 284 0.14 2.64 -18.83
N VAL A 285 0.81 1.63 -19.39
CA VAL A 285 2.11 1.16 -18.90
C VAL A 285 3.11 2.32 -18.88
N ASP A 286 3.12 3.17 -19.91
CA ASP A 286 3.97 4.34 -19.95
C ASP A 286 3.64 5.40 -18.88
N ALA A 287 2.37 5.55 -18.52
CA ALA A 287 1.90 6.46 -17.48
C ALA A 287 2.30 5.98 -16.08
N PHE A 288 2.44 4.66 -15.89
CA PHE A 288 2.71 4.06 -14.59
C PHE A 288 4.12 4.34 -14.06
N LYS A 289 5.02 4.93 -14.87
CA LYS A 289 6.35 5.39 -14.39
C LYS A 289 6.29 6.40 -13.24
N TYR A 290 5.15 7.03 -13.02
CA TYR A 290 4.93 8.00 -11.95
C TYR A 290 4.35 7.38 -10.67
N LEU A 291 4.11 6.07 -10.65
CA LEU A 291 3.60 5.37 -9.48
C LEU A 291 4.70 5.09 -8.44
N THR A 292 4.27 4.95 -7.19
CA THR A 292 5.09 4.57 -6.04
C THR A 292 5.04 3.05 -5.81
N GLN A 293 5.90 2.54 -4.90
CA GLN A 293 5.91 1.11 -4.57
C GLN A 293 4.59 0.62 -3.94
N LEU A 294 3.91 1.47 -3.16
CA LEU A 294 2.57 1.16 -2.63
C LEU A 294 1.59 0.87 -3.75
N GLU A 295 1.58 1.71 -4.78
CA GLU A 295 0.67 1.55 -5.92
C GLU A 295 1.01 0.32 -6.75
N TYR A 296 2.29 -0.03 -6.90
CA TYR A 296 2.69 -1.27 -7.57
C TYR A 296 2.25 -2.53 -6.80
N ASP A 297 2.36 -2.54 -5.47
CA ASP A 297 1.88 -3.66 -4.63
C ASP A 297 0.35 -3.78 -4.68
N VAL A 298 -0.36 -2.64 -4.62
CA VAL A 298 -1.83 -2.60 -4.81
C VAL A 298 -2.23 -3.06 -6.21
N LEU A 299 -1.45 -2.72 -7.24
CA LEU A 299 -1.71 -3.14 -8.61
C LEU A 299 -1.61 -4.65 -8.79
N GLU A 300 -0.61 -5.31 -8.19
CA GLU A 300 -0.51 -6.79 -8.19
C GLU A 300 -1.75 -7.41 -7.52
N TYR A 301 -2.16 -6.88 -6.37
CA TYR A 301 -3.39 -7.29 -5.70
C TYR A 301 -4.63 -7.14 -6.60
N VAL A 302 -4.79 -5.99 -7.26
CA VAL A 302 -5.91 -5.73 -8.19
C VAL A 302 -5.91 -6.74 -9.33
N VAL A 303 -4.76 -7.06 -9.92
CA VAL A 303 -4.68 -8.07 -10.99
C VAL A 303 -5.14 -9.44 -10.50
N ILE A 304 -4.71 -9.88 -9.32
CA ILE A 304 -5.17 -11.14 -8.72
C ILE A 304 -6.67 -11.10 -8.41
N GLU A 305 -7.18 -9.98 -7.89
CA GLU A 305 -8.61 -9.76 -7.66
C GLU A 305 -9.42 -9.93 -8.96
N ARG A 306 -8.94 -9.41 -10.10
CA ARG A 306 -9.59 -9.59 -11.41
C ARG A 306 -9.63 -11.03 -11.88
N LEU A 307 -8.58 -11.81 -11.60
CA LEU A 307 -8.47 -13.24 -11.97
C LEU A 307 -9.40 -14.12 -11.13
N VAL A 308 -9.56 -13.79 -9.84
CA VAL A 308 -10.41 -14.53 -8.90
C VAL A 308 -11.90 -14.21 -9.07
N GLN A 309 -12.24 -13.06 -9.66
CA GLN A 309 -13.63 -12.60 -9.76
C GLN A 309 -14.53 -13.66 -10.41
N SER A 310 -15.55 -14.10 -9.65
CA SER A 310 -16.54 -15.07 -10.09
C SER A 310 -17.47 -14.50 -11.17
N GLY A 311 -18.04 -15.38 -12.00
CA GLY A 311 -18.97 -15.00 -13.07
C GLY A 311 -18.30 -14.47 -14.34
N ARG A 312 -16.99 -14.67 -14.48
CA ARG A 312 -16.22 -14.33 -15.69
C ARG A 312 -15.65 -15.60 -16.29
N GLU A 313 -16.14 -15.97 -17.47
CA GLU A 313 -15.57 -17.10 -18.19
C GLU A 313 -14.19 -16.74 -18.74
N LYS A 314 -13.26 -17.68 -18.56
CA LYS A 314 -11.85 -17.55 -19.01
C LYS A 314 -11.67 -18.04 -20.45
N LEU A 315 -12.61 -18.82 -20.94
CA LEU A 315 -12.73 -19.25 -22.33
C LEU A 315 -13.91 -18.51 -22.97
N LYS A 316 -13.90 -18.41 -24.30
CA LYS A 316 -15.05 -18.01 -25.09
C LYS A 316 -16.06 -19.16 -25.15
N ASP A 317 -17.25 -18.86 -25.67
CA ASP A 317 -18.35 -19.83 -25.84
C ASP A 317 -17.97 -21.06 -26.69
N ASP A 318 -16.90 -20.95 -27.49
CA ASP A 318 -16.34 -22.05 -28.28
C ASP A 318 -15.54 -23.07 -27.45
N GLY A 319 -15.21 -22.76 -26.19
CA GLY A 319 -14.45 -23.63 -25.28
C GLY A 319 -12.98 -23.83 -25.67
N LEU A 320 -12.49 -23.15 -26.72
CA LEU A 320 -11.13 -23.30 -27.23
C LEU A 320 -10.32 -22.02 -27.08
N ASN A 321 -10.94 -20.87 -27.38
CA ASN A 321 -10.25 -19.59 -27.37
C ASN A 321 -10.33 -18.95 -26.00
N LEU A 322 -9.23 -18.32 -25.58
CA LEU A 322 -9.20 -17.52 -24.35
C LEU A 322 -10.07 -16.28 -24.50
N SER A 323 -10.70 -15.85 -23.42
CA SER A 323 -11.49 -14.63 -23.39
C SER A 323 -10.60 -13.39 -23.63
N ASP A 324 -11.15 -12.39 -24.33
CA ASP A 324 -10.38 -11.21 -24.76
C ASP A 324 -9.88 -10.39 -23.56
N TRP A 325 -10.65 -10.38 -22.46
CA TRP A 325 -10.26 -9.71 -21.23
C TRP A 325 -9.04 -10.37 -20.58
N LEU A 326 -8.97 -11.70 -20.59
CA LEU A 326 -7.86 -12.44 -19.98
C LEU A 326 -6.60 -12.29 -20.81
N GLN A 327 -6.72 -12.35 -22.14
CA GLN A 327 -5.61 -12.08 -23.05
C GLN A 327 -5.07 -10.65 -22.89
N SER A 328 -5.96 -9.66 -22.79
CA SER A 328 -5.58 -8.26 -22.60
C SER A 328 -4.91 -8.04 -21.24
N LEU A 329 -5.42 -8.65 -20.17
CA LEU A 329 -4.83 -8.60 -18.84
C LEU A 329 -3.44 -9.26 -18.80
N ALA A 330 -3.28 -10.43 -19.42
CA ALA A 330 -2.00 -11.10 -19.52
C ALA A 330 -0.98 -10.24 -20.28
N SER A 331 -1.36 -9.77 -21.48
CA SER A 331 -0.56 -8.87 -22.31
C SER A 331 -0.12 -7.63 -21.54
N PHE A 332 -1.05 -7.00 -20.81
CA PHE A 332 -0.74 -5.85 -19.96
C PHE A 332 0.30 -6.17 -18.89
N TRP A 333 0.10 -7.26 -18.15
CA TRP A 333 0.99 -7.66 -17.07
C TRP A 333 2.41 -7.94 -17.58
N GLY A 334 2.54 -8.65 -18.71
CA GLY A 334 3.83 -8.89 -19.35
C GLY A 334 4.56 -7.60 -19.75
N HIS A 335 3.85 -6.64 -20.37
CA HIS A 335 4.44 -5.35 -20.75
C HIS A 335 4.86 -4.53 -19.52
N LEU A 336 4.05 -4.55 -18.46
CA LEU A 336 4.33 -3.85 -17.22
C LEU A 336 5.58 -4.41 -16.53
N CYS A 337 5.65 -5.73 -16.33
CA CYS A 337 6.76 -6.39 -15.63
C CYS A 337 8.07 -6.33 -16.42
N LYS A 338 8.01 -6.33 -17.76
CA LYS A 338 9.18 -6.04 -18.60
C LYS A 338 9.73 -4.64 -18.36
N LYS A 339 8.84 -3.65 -18.21
CA LYS A 339 9.22 -2.25 -18.09
C LYS A 339 9.63 -1.84 -16.66
N TYR A 340 9.01 -2.45 -15.66
CA TYR A 340 9.22 -2.12 -14.25
C TYR A 340 9.68 -3.37 -13.47
N PRO A 341 11.00 -3.63 -13.41
CA PRO A 341 11.55 -4.77 -12.68
C PRO A 341 11.33 -4.73 -11.16
N SER A 342 10.92 -3.57 -10.62
CA SER A 342 10.58 -3.39 -9.20
C SER A 342 9.22 -3.98 -8.81
N MET A 343 8.45 -4.49 -9.77
CA MET A 343 7.21 -5.21 -9.50
C MET A 343 7.50 -6.48 -8.71
N GLU A 344 6.85 -6.65 -7.56
CA GLU A 344 6.81 -7.93 -6.88
C GLU A 344 5.94 -8.91 -7.70
N LEU A 345 6.34 -10.18 -7.76
CA LEU A 345 5.64 -11.25 -8.50
C LEU A 345 5.26 -12.43 -7.59
N ARG A 346 5.56 -12.31 -6.30
CA ARG A 346 5.39 -13.40 -5.34
C ARG A 346 3.92 -13.75 -5.18
N GLY A 347 3.05 -12.74 -5.07
CA GLY A 347 1.62 -12.92 -4.91
C GLY A 347 1.02 -13.63 -6.12
N LEU A 348 1.37 -13.16 -7.32
CA LEU A 348 0.88 -13.75 -8.57
C LEU A 348 1.36 -15.19 -8.76
N PHE A 349 2.63 -15.49 -8.52
CA PHE A 349 3.12 -16.87 -8.67
C PHE A 349 2.51 -17.81 -7.64
N GLN A 350 2.35 -17.37 -6.39
CA GLN A 350 1.65 -18.18 -5.40
C GLN A 350 0.21 -18.45 -5.82
N TYR A 351 -0.47 -17.46 -6.39
CA TYR A 351 -1.80 -17.61 -6.96
C TYR A 351 -1.84 -18.65 -8.08
N LEU A 352 -0.96 -18.54 -9.08
CA LEU A 352 -0.90 -19.49 -10.21
C LEU A 352 -0.61 -20.92 -9.73
N VAL A 353 0.33 -21.09 -8.80
CA VAL A 353 0.63 -22.41 -8.20
C VAL A 353 -0.60 -22.99 -7.50
N ASN A 354 -1.37 -22.15 -6.79
CA ASN A 354 -2.59 -22.59 -6.12
C ASN A 354 -3.69 -23.01 -7.12
N GLN A 355 -3.79 -22.32 -8.26
CA GLN A 355 -4.73 -22.69 -9.33
C GLN A 355 -4.35 -24.00 -10.01
N LEU A 356 -3.05 -24.20 -10.27
CA LEU A 356 -2.54 -25.47 -10.79
C LEU A 356 -2.82 -26.64 -9.85
N LYS A 357 -2.62 -26.45 -8.54
CA LYS A 357 -2.97 -27.46 -7.52
C LYS A 357 -4.47 -27.83 -7.54
N ARG A 358 -5.34 -26.92 -7.99
CA ARG A 358 -6.79 -27.15 -8.15
C ARG A 358 -7.15 -27.72 -9.53
N GLY A 359 -6.18 -27.94 -10.42
CA GLY A 359 -6.42 -28.43 -11.78
C GLY A 359 -6.84 -27.33 -12.76
N HIS A 360 -6.71 -26.05 -12.41
CA HIS A 360 -7.02 -24.94 -13.30
C HIS A 360 -5.74 -24.38 -13.94
N GLY A 361 -5.54 -24.65 -15.23
CA GLY A 361 -4.33 -24.24 -15.97
C GLY A 361 -4.50 -23.03 -16.89
N ILE A 362 -5.72 -22.54 -17.11
CA ILE A 362 -6.00 -21.50 -18.11
C ILE A 362 -5.23 -20.20 -17.84
N GLU A 363 -5.02 -19.86 -16.57
CA GLU A 363 -4.33 -18.63 -16.14
C GLU A 363 -2.81 -18.67 -16.35
N LEU A 364 -2.25 -19.81 -16.78
CA LEU A 364 -0.85 -19.89 -17.17
C LEU A 364 -0.49 -18.99 -18.36
N ILE A 365 -1.47 -18.46 -19.10
CA ILE A 365 -1.21 -17.42 -20.09
C ILE A 365 -0.48 -16.21 -19.48
N LEU A 366 -0.72 -15.87 -18.20
CA LEU A 366 0.03 -14.80 -17.54
C LEU A 366 1.51 -15.14 -17.41
N LEU A 367 1.83 -16.39 -17.07
CA LEU A 367 3.22 -16.86 -16.99
C LEU A 367 3.86 -16.93 -18.38
N GLN A 368 3.12 -17.41 -19.38
CA GLN A 368 3.56 -17.44 -20.76
C GLN A 368 3.92 -16.05 -21.27
N GLU A 369 3.06 -15.05 -21.06
CA GLU A 369 3.32 -13.68 -21.48
C GLU A 369 4.52 -13.08 -20.72
N LEU A 370 4.66 -13.35 -19.42
CA LEU A 370 5.85 -12.92 -18.66
C LEU A 370 7.15 -13.50 -19.24
N MET A 371 7.16 -14.79 -19.59
CA MET A 371 8.33 -15.42 -20.23
C MET A 371 8.62 -14.83 -21.62
N GLN A 372 7.58 -14.62 -22.42
CA GLN A 372 7.72 -14.03 -23.75
C GLN A 372 8.27 -12.60 -23.67
N GLN A 373 7.75 -11.77 -22.76
CA GLN A 373 8.12 -10.35 -22.66
C GLN A 373 9.43 -10.11 -21.91
N MET A 374 9.67 -10.80 -20.80
CA MET A 374 10.83 -10.56 -19.92
C MET A 374 12.05 -11.39 -20.33
N ALA A 375 11.87 -12.66 -20.68
CA ALA A 375 12.97 -13.55 -21.08
C ALA A 375 13.21 -13.57 -22.60
N ASN A 376 12.39 -12.82 -23.36
CA ASN A 376 12.42 -12.81 -24.83
C ASN A 376 12.35 -14.23 -25.44
N VAL A 377 11.63 -15.15 -24.76
CA VAL A 377 11.39 -16.50 -25.25
C VAL A 377 10.26 -16.43 -26.25
N GLN A 378 10.60 -16.22 -27.52
CA GLN A 378 9.64 -16.20 -28.60
C GLN A 378 9.35 -17.63 -29.04
N TYR A 379 8.06 -17.96 -29.11
CA TYR A 379 7.63 -19.21 -29.71
C TYR A 379 7.58 -19.02 -31.22
N THR A 380 8.52 -19.62 -31.93
CA THR A 380 8.57 -19.55 -33.39
C THR A 380 7.94 -20.82 -33.96
N GLU A 381 6.65 -20.76 -34.29
CA GLU A 381 5.93 -21.89 -34.92
C GLU A 381 6.42 -22.15 -36.34
N ASN A 382 6.78 -21.10 -37.08
CA ASN A 382 7.09 -21.15 -38.50
C ASN A 382 8.56 -20.82 -38.76
N MET A 383 9.46 -21.73 -38.38
CA MET A 383 10.88 -21.64 -38.77
C MET A 383 11.05 -22.18 -40.19
N THR A 384 11.80 -21.46 -41.03
CA THR A 384 12.24 -22.02 -42.32
C THR A 384 13.26 -23.14 -42.08
N GLU A 385 13.41 -24.03 -43.06
CA GLU A 385 14.40 -25.11 -42.99
C GLU A 385 15.82 -24.56 -42.77
N GLU A 386 16.18 -23.46 -43.45
CA GLU A 386 17.46 -22.76 -43.26
C GLU A 386 17.63 -22.21 -41.84
N GLN A 387 16.58 -21.66 -41.23
CA GLN A 387 16.62 -21.20 -39.84
C GLN A 387 16.77 -22.37 -38.88
N LEU A 388 16.14 -23.52 -39.18
CA LEU A 388 16.19 -24.72 -38.36
C LEU A 388 17.59 -25.37 -38.43
N GLU A 389 18.22 -25.40 -39.61
CA GLU A 389 19.62 -25.79 -39.79
C GLU A 389 20.58 -24.85 -39.05
N ALA A 390 20.36 -23.54 -39.15
CA ALA A 390 21.17 -22.56 -38.42
C ALA A 390 21.05 -22.71 -36.89
N MET A 391 19.88 -23.14 -36.39
CA MET A 391 19.68 -23.45 -34.97
C MET A 391 20.45 -24.69 -34.50
N ALA A 392 20.76 -25.63 -35.39
CA ALA A 392 21.62 -26.78 -35.09
C ALA A 392 23.12 -26.44 -35.13
N GLY A 393 23.48 -25.22 -35.56
CA GLY A 393 24.86 -24.75 -35.68
C GLY A 393 25.51 -24.23 -34.40
N GLY A 394 26.67 -23.60 -34.56
CA GLY A 394 27.39 -22.92 -33.48
C GLY A 394 26.60 -21.75 -32.88
N GLU A 395 27.06 -21.24 -31.74
CA GLU A 395 26.38 -20.17 -30.99
C GLU A 395 26.10 -18.92 -31.84
N THR A 396 27.03 -18.56 -32.74
CA THR A 396 26.86 -17.44 -33.67
C THR A 396 25.73 -17.66 -34.68
N LEU A 397 25.60 -18.87 -35.23
CA LEU A 397 24.54 -19.22 -36.18
C LEU A 397 23.17 -19.25 -35.49
N ARG A 398 23.12 -19.82 -34.29
CA ARG A 398 21.93 -19.79 -33.43
C ARG A 398 21.49 -18.36 -33.15
N HIS A 399 22.40 -17.48 -32.73
CA HIS A 399 22.08 -16.08 -32.47
C HIS A 399 21.54 -15.37 -33.73
N LEU A 400 22.16 -15.56 -34.89
CA LEU A 400 21.70 -15.00 -36.17
C LEU A 400 20.32 -15.52 -36.57
N ALA A 401 20.08 -16.83 -36.43
CA ALA A 401 18.78 -17.44 -36.71
C ALA A 401 17.67 -16.87 -35.81
N THR A 402 17.95 -16.65 -34.52
CA THR A 402 16.98 -16.07 -33.58
C THR A 402 16.80 -14.56 -33.71
N SER A 403 17.78 -13.84 -34.27
CA SER A 403 17.70 -12.38 -34.45
C SER A 403 17.15 -11.97 -35.81
N PHE A 404 17.09 -12.89 -36.77
CA PHE A 404 16.36 -12.71 -38.02
C PHE A 404 14.85 -12.61 -37.76
N GLY A 405 14.27 -11.42 -37.96
CA GLY A 405 12.84 -11.15 -37.80
C GLY A 405 12.45 -10.39 -36.52
N VAL A 406 13.37 -10.24 -35.55
CA VAL A 406 13.13 -9.42 -34.35
C VAL A 406 13.57 -7.99 -34.65
N SER A 407 12.63 -7.10 -34.97
CA SER A 407 12.90 -5.66 -34.95
C SER A 407 13.32 -5.28 -33.54
N ARG A 408 14.61 -4.96 -33.35
CA ARG A 408 15.10 -4.35 -32.11
C ARG A 408 14.43 -2.98 -31.94
N ASN A 409 13.40 -2.91 -31.11
CA ASN A 409 12.95 -1.65 -30.56
C ASN A 409 13.97 -1.19 -29.51
N ASN A 410 14.80 -0.22 -29.90
CA ASN A 410 15.66 0.53 -29.00
C ASN A 410 14.83 1.47 -28.10
#